data_AF-A0A354J749-F1
#
_entry.id   AF-A0A354J749-F1
#
_cell.length_a   1.000
_cell.length_b   1.000
_cell.length_c   1.000
_cell.angle_alpha   90.00
_cell.angle_beta   90.00
_cell.angle_gamma   90.00
#
_symmetry.space_group_name_H-M   'P 1'
#
loop_
_entity.id
_entity.type
_entity.pdbx_description
1 polymer ?
#
loop_
_entity_poly.entity_id
_entity_poly.type
_entity_poly.pdbx_seq_one_letter_code
_entity_poly.pdbx_strand_id
1 'polypeptide(L)'
;MAEAYRGFKNGIGDCFTYFTVSQVLLDRAGIENIGLTREGGRTRHYWSLINCGEGWYHFDATPNKDHRESFYLTESEAEKLTEIRGNNYYVYDKTSIDVTPEE
;
A
#
# COMPACT_ATOMS: atom_id res chain seq x y z
N MET A 1 15.78 -1.54 -2.33
CA MET A 1 16.64 -1.77 -1.14
C MET A 1 17.27 -0.49 -0.56
N ALA A 2 17.83 0.42 -1.35
CA ALA A 2 18.48 1.63 -0.81
C ALA A 2 17.54 2.50 0.06
N GLU A 3 16.28 2.67 -0.37
CA GLU A 3 15.30 3.46 0.37
C GLU A 3 14.86 2.79 1.69
N ALA A 4 14.57 1.49 1.67
CA ALA A 4 14.28 0.73 2.88
C ALA A 4 15.43 0.83 3.90
N TYR A 5 16.68 0.70 3.45
CA TYR A 5 17.86 0.89 4.31
C TYR A 5 17.91 2.30 4.92
N ARG A 6 17.64 3.34 4.13
CA ARG A 6 17.56 4.72 4.62
C ARG A 6 16.47 4.87 5.69
N GLY A 7 15.29 4.31 5.45
CA GLY A 7 14.17 4.31 6.38
C GLY A 7 14.53 3.65 7.71
N PHE A 8 15.11 2.44 7.69
CA PHE A 8 15.56 1.76 8.90
C PHE A 8 16.66 2.53 9.64
N LYS A 9 17.62 3.11 8.91
CA LYS A 9 18.77 3.79 9.52
C LYS A 9 18.40 5.13 10.16
N ASN A 10 17.55 5.91 9.49
CA ASN A 10 17.29 7.29 9.87
C ASN A 10 15.96 7.50 10.59
N GLY A 11 15.03 6.55 10.51
CA GLY A 11 13.70 6.65 11.13
C GLY A 11 12.82 7.76 10.56
N ILE A 12 13.12 8.24 9.34
CA ILE A 12 12.41 9.32 8.65
C ILE A 12 12.11 8.86 7.22
N GLY A 13 10.91 9.17 6.72
CA GLY A 13 10.49 8.75 5.40
C GLY A 13 9.19 9.39 4.92
N ASP A 14 8.94 9.21 3.63
CA ASP A 14 7.69 9.51 2.92
C ASP A 14 6.94 8.22 2.54
N CYS A 15 5.84 8.32 1.78
CA CYS A 15 5.06 7.16 1.33
C CYS A 15 5.91 6.06 0.67
N PHE A 16 6.89 6.44 -0.17
CA PHE A 16 7.78 5.49 -0.83
C PHE A 16 8.71 4.81 0.18
N THR A 17 9.16 5.55 1.20
CA THR A 17 9.96 4.99 2.29
C THR A 17 9.17 3.97 3.10
N TYR A 18 7.96 4.30 3.55
CA TYR A 18 7.10 3.37 4.31
C TYR A 18 6.76 2.12 3.50
N PHE A 19 6.40 2.30 2.23
CA PHE A 19 6.14 1.22 1.29
C PHE A 19 7.36 0.28 1.16
N THR A 20 8.55 0.82 0.86
CA THR A 20 9.74 -0.01 0.65
C THR A 20 10.22 -0.71 1.92
N VAL A 21 10.14 -0.05 3.08
CA VAL A 21 10.42 -0.68 4.37
C VAL A 21 9.47 -1.84 4.60
N SER A 22 8.17 -1.63 4.34
CA SER A 22 7.17 -2.67 4.61
C SER A 22 7.31 -3.86 3.68
N GLN A 23 7.56 -3.67 2.38
CA GLN A 23 7.82 -4.81 1.48
C GLN A 23 9.00 -5.66 1.96
N VAL A 24 10.10 -5.04 2.40
CA VAL A 24 11.25 -5.79 2.94
C VAL A 24 10.88 -6.59 4.19
N LEU A 25 10.03 -6.04 5.08
CA LEU A 25 9.58 -6.75 6.26
C LEU A 25 8.63 -7.90 5.92
N LEU A 26 7.69 -7.69 4.99
CA LEU A 26 6.75 -8.70 4.52
C LEU A 26 7.48 -9.85 3.84
N ASP A 27 8.41 -9.55 2.92
CA ASP A 27 9.28 -10.55 2.28
C ASP A 27 10.06 -11.36 3.31
N ARG A 28 10.60 -10.69 4.34
CA ARG A 28 11.37 -11.34 5.39
C ARG A 28 10.51 -12.21 6.31
N ALA A 29 9.23 -11.87 6.46
CA ALA A 29 8.23 -12.65 7.19
C ALA A 29 7.63 -13.78 6.34
N GLY A 30 7.90 -13.82 5.02
CA GLY A 30 7.31 -14.79 4.11
C GLY A 30 5.84 -14.49 3.77
N ILE A 31 5.42 -13.23 3.90
CA ILE A 31 4.08 -12.78 3.52
C ILE A 31 4.11 -12.33 2.06
N GLU A 32 3.28 -12.95 1.24
CA GLU A 32 3.15 -12.58 -0.17
C GLU A 32 2.63 -11.14 -0.27
N ASN A 33 3.29 -10.34 -1.11
CA ASN A 33 2.94 -8.94 -1.26
C ASN A 33 3.23 -8.42 -2.67
N ILE A 34 2.35 -7.56 -3.18
CA ILE A 34 2.45 -6.95 -4.50
C ILE A 34 2.45 -5.44 -4.33
N GLY A 35 3.46 -4.77 -4.90
CA GLY A 35 3.55 -3.32 -4.83
C GLY A 35 2.61 -2.64 -5.82
N LEU A 36 1.85 -1.67 -5.35
CA LEU A 36 0.94 -0.87 -6.14
C LEU A 36 1.41 0.58 -6.20
N THR A 37 1.11 1.23 -7.33
CA THR A 37 1.37 2.65 -7.54
C THR A 37 0.09 3.32 -8.00
N ARG A 38 -0.20 4.51 -7.46
CA ARG A 38 -1.39 5.26 -7.86
C ARG A 38 -1.40 5.55 -9.36
N GLU A 39 -2.54 5.28 -9.98
CA GLU A 39 -2.89 5.73 -11.32
C GLU A 39 -3.73 7.02 -11.26
N GLY A 40 -3.23 8.06 -11.95
CA GLY A 40 -3.83 9.39 -11.91
C GLY A 40 -3.56 10.14 -10.59
N GLY A 41 -4.38 11.17 -10.32
CA GLY A 41 -4.17 12.09 -9.21
C GLY A 41 -2.99 13.06 -9.42
N ARG A 42 -2.75 13.92 -8.42
CA ARG A 42 -1.80 15.05 -8.48
C ARG A 42 -0.39 14.71 -8.01
N THR A 43 -0.22 13.65 -7.24
CA THR A 43 1.07 13.25 -6.65
C THR A 43 1.35 11.77 -6.94
N ARG A 44 2.46 11.22 -6.46
CA ARG A 44 2.68 9.76 -6.44
C ARG A 44 2.29 9.19 -5.08
N HIS A 45 1.77 7.96 -5.07
CA HIS A 45 1.43 7.21 -3.86
C HIS A 45 1.75 5.74 -4.10
N TYR A 46 2.23 5.07 -3.06
CA TYR A 46 2.72 3.70 -3.11
C TYR A 46 2.20 2.94 -1.90
N TRP A 47 1.68 1.74 -2.13
CA TRP A 47 1.21 0.83 -1.08
C TRP A 47 1.33 -0.61 -1.58
N SER A 48 0.82 -1.59 -0.84
CA SER A 48 0.88 -2.99 -1.25
C SER A 48 -0.48 -3.68 -1.14
N LEU A 49 -0.68 -4.71 -1.96
CA LEU A 49 -1.57 -5.81 -1.61
C LEU A 49 -0.77 -6.84 -0.83
N ILE A 50 -1.37 -7.46 0.18
CA ILE A 50 -0.76 -8.54 0.98
C ILE A 50 -1.70 -9.73 1.07
N ASN A 51 -1.14 -10.94 1.14
CA ASN A 51 -1.89 -12.16 1.41
C ASN A 51 -1.33 -12.87 2.65
N CYS A 52 -2.13 -12.87 3.72
CA CYS A 52 -1.81 -13.52 4.98
C CYS A 52 -2.36 -14.96 5.08
N GLY A 53 -2.90 -15.50 3.99
CA GLY A 53 -3.45 -16.86 3.89
C GLY A 53 -4.96 -16.93 3.63
N GLU A 54 -5.66 -15.79 3.60
CA GLU A 54 -7.12 -15.72 3.47
C GLU A 54 -7.58 -15.03 2.17
N GLY A 55 -6.67 -14.38 1.45
CA GLY A 55 -7.02 -13.55 0.30
C GLY A 55 -6.07 -12.36 0.17
N TRP A 56 -6.31 -11.51 -0.84
CA TRP A 56 -5.50 -10.33 -1.11
C TRP A 56 -6.17 -9.07 -0.58
N TYR A 57 -5.49 -8.36 0.30
CA TYR A 57 -6.00 -7.15 0.94
C TYR A 57 -5.05 -5.96 0.78
N HIS A 58 -5.60 -4.75 0.77
CA HIS A 58 -4.81 -3.53 0.73
C HIS A 58 -4.11 -3.26 2.06
N PHE A 59 -2.85 -2.86 1.95
CA PHE A 59 -1.99 -2.51 3.05
C PHE A 59 -1.18 -1.24 2.70
N ASP A 60 -1.46 -0.17 3.42
CA ASP A 60 -0.76 1.10 3.31
C ASP A 60 -0.27 1.54 4.70
N ALA A 61 1.05 1.49 4.89
CA ALA A 61 1.72 1.91 6.11
C ALA A 61 1.92 3.43 6.21
N THR A 62 1.56 4.19 5.17
CA THR A 62 1.74 5.65 5.16
C THR A 62 0.76 6.30 6.13
N PRO A 63 1.24 7.12 7.08
CA PRO A 63 0.35 7.85 7.98
C PRO A 63 -0.60 8.77 7.22
N ASN A 64 -1.89 8.52 7.40
CA ASN A 64 -2.96 9.27 6.75
C ASN A 64 -3.42 10.45 7.61
N LYS A 65 -3.77 11.58 6.97
CA LYS A 65 -4.26 12.79 7.65
C LYS A 65 -5.56 12.58 8.41
N ASP A 66 -6.37 11.62 7.97
CA ASP A 66 -7.65 11.28 8.58
C ASP A 66 -7.51 10.26 9.72
N HIS A 67 -6.29 9.77 9.98
CA HIS A 67 -5.99 8.75 11.00
C HIS A 67 -6.85 7.48 10.88
N ARG A 68 -7.41 7.21 9.70
CA ARG A 68 -8.15 5.96 9.45
C ARG A 68 -7.17 4.82 9.24
N GLU A 69 -7.58 3.64 9.70
CA GLU A 69 -6.84 2.41 9.47
C GLU A 69 -6.75 2.11 7.96
N SER A 70 -5.58 1.67 7.54
CA SER A 70 -5.28 1.32 6.15
C SER A 70 -4.55 -0.03 6.06
N PHE A 71 -4.92 -0.93 6.96
CA PHE A 71 -4.40 -2.29 7.06
C PHE A 71 -5.52 -3.27 6.75
N TYR A 72 -5.23 -4.25 5.89
CA TYR A 72 -6.13 -5.35 5.55
C TYR A 72 -7.50 -4.90 5.01
N LEU A 73 -7.49 -3.86 4.18
CA LEU A 73 -8.72 -3.33 3.60
C LEU A 73 -9.15 -4.17 2.39
N THR A 74 -10.45 -4.36 2.23
CA THR A 74 -11.01 -4.89 0.98
C THR A 74 -10.94 -3.85 -0.14
N GLU A 75 -11.13 -4.27 -1.39
CA GLU A 75 -11.23 -3.39 -2.55
C GLU A 75 -12.35 -2.37 -2.34
N SER A 76 -13.54 -2.79 -1.88
CA SER A 76 -14.66 -1.87 -1.61
C SER A 76 -14.33 -0.85 -0.50
N GLU A 77 -13.56 -1.23 0.51
CA GLU A 77 -13.11 -0.32 1.56
C GLU A 77 -12.08 0.68 1.03
N ALA A 78 -11.14 0.23 0.20
CA ALA A 78 -10.16 1.09 -0.47
C ALA A 78 -10.83 2.08 -1.43
N GLU A 79 -11.89 1.66 -2.15
CA GLU A 79 -12.71 2.53 -2.99
C GLU A 79 -13.43 3.60 -2.16
N LYS A 80 -14.09 3.22 -1.06
CA LYS A 80 -14.74 4.18 -0.14
C LYS A 80 -13.75 5.20 0.43
N LEU A 81 -12.56 4.76 0.84
CA LEU A 81 -11.51 5.67 1.30
C LEU A 81 -11.00 6.58 0.19
N THR A 82 -10.95 6.09 -1.04
CA THR A 82 -10.59 6.88 -2.23
C THR A 82 -11.61 8.00 -2.48
N GLU A 83 -12.90 7.74 -2.33
CA GLU A 83 -13.95 8.77 -2.43
C GLU A 83 -13.80 9.85 -1.35
N ILE A 84 -13.52 9.43 -0.11
CA ILE A 84 -13.36 10.35 1.03
C ILE A 84 -12.11 11.21 0.87
N ARG A 85 -10.98 10.61 0.47
CA ARG A 85 -9.68 11.28 0.37
C ARG A 85 -9.51 12.04 -0.95
N GLY A 86 -10.27 11.65 -1.97
CA GLY A 86 -10.16 12.15 -3.33
C GLY A 86 -8.79 11.85 -3.95
N ASN A 87 -8.48 12.56 -5.03
CA ASN A 87 -7.16 12.53 -5.69
C ASN A 87 -6.70 11.10 -6.09
N ASN A 88 -7.67 10.25 -6.44
CA ASN A 88 -7.46 8.87 -6.86
C ASN A 88 -6.63 8.06 -5.84
N TYR A 89 -6.86 8.25 -4.54
CA TYR A 89 -5.94 7.80 -3.48
C TYR A 89 -5.49 6.34 -3.61
N TYR A 90 -6.40 5.39 -3.80
CA TYR A 90 -6.10 3.97 -4.02
C TYR A 90 -6.50 3.47 -5.41
N VAL A 91 -6.52 4.34 -6.43
CA VAL A 91 -6.73 3.90 -7.82
C VAL A 91 -5.41 3.39 -8.38
N TYR A 92 -5.42 2.22 -9.00
CA TYR A 92 -4.27 1.58 -9.63
C TYR A 92 -4.70 0.84 -10.89
N ASP A 93 -3.74 0.55 -11.77
CA ASP A 93 -3.99 -0.26 -12.96
C ASP A 93 -4.24 -1.71 -12.56
N LYS A 94 -5.50 -2.15 -12.62
CA LYS A 94 -5.90 -3.53 -12.27
C LYS A 94 -5.30 -4.58 -13.23
N THR A 95 -4.84 -4.18 -14.41
CA THR A 95 -4.17 -5.09 -15.35
C THR A 95 -2.70 -5.34 -14.99
N SER A 96 -2.17 -4.59 -14.02
CA SER A 96 -0.79 -4.75 -13.53
C SER A 96 -0.61 -5.87 -12.50
N ILE A 97 -1.71 -6.50 -12.07
CA ILE A 97 -1.71 -7.59 -11.10
C ILE A 97 -2.43 -8.83 -11.64
N ASP A 98 -1.94 -10.01 -11.27
CA ASP A 98 -2.52 -11.31 -11.66
C ASP A 98 -3.39 -11.91 -10.53
N VAL A 99 -3.82 -11.09 -9.57
CA VAL A 99 -4.59 -11.50 -8.39
C VAL A 99 -5.88 -10.70 -8.27
N THR A 100 -6.87 -11.27 -7.59
CA THR A 100 -8.13 -10.60 -7.29
C THR A 100 -8.13 -10.23 -5.81
N PRO A 101 -8.16 -8.92 -5.47
CA PRO A 101 -8.38 -8.47 -4.10
C PRO A 101 -9.75 -8.89 -3.58
N GLU A 102 -9.86 -9.04 -2.26
CA GLU A 102 -11.12 -9.33 -1.58
C GLU A 102 -12.06 -8.12 -1.62
N GLU A 103 -13.37 -8.38 -1.63
CA GLU A 103 -14.45 -7.37 -1.76
C GLU A 103 -14.99 -6.83 -0.44
#